data_AF-A0A7L5C7E5-F1
#
_entry.id   AF-A0A7L5C7E5-F1
#
_cell.length_a   1.000
_cell.length_b   1.000
_cell.length_c   1.000
_cell.angle_alpha   90.00
_cell.angle_beta   90.00
_cell.angle_gamma   90.00
#
_symmetry.space_group_name_H-M   'P 1'
#
loop_
_entity.id
_entity.type
_entity.pdbx_description
1 polymer ?
#
loop_
_entity_poly.entity_id
_entity_poly.type
_entity_poly.pdbx_seq_one_letter_code
_entity_poly.pdbx_strand_id
1 'polypeptide(L)'
;MAKQHTITQNTDGIVLKASSGDKIVSVDCNTTEETLALSTDPASIVLDSSNQTIVISLNELKITIDGSANNITLNNGGSSITLNSTSIDINSSIVNIKSTETNINGTEINIG
;
A
#
# COMPACT_ATOMS: atom_id res chain seq x y z
N MET A 1 -6.93 -36.44 5.69
CA MET A 1 -5.88 -36.10 6.68
C MET A 1 -6.21 -34.74 7.26
N ALA A 2 -6.18 -34.58 8.60
CA ALA A 2 -6.47 -33.30 9.24
C ALA A 2 -5.31 -32.32 9.03
N LYS A 3 -5.65 -31.08 8.71
CA LYS A 3 -4.71 -29.99 8.46
C LYS A 3 -4.29 -29.41 9.81
N GLN A 4 -3.03 -29.61 10.21
CA GLN A 4 -2.51 -29.12 11.49
C GLN A 4 -1.86 -27.75 11.33
N HIS A 5 -2.37 -26.79 12.07
CA HIS A 5 -1.85 -25.44 12.20
C HIS A 5 -1.11 -25.33 13.54
N THR A 6 0.13 -24.86 13.52
CA THR A 6 0.95 -24.72 14.73
C THR A 6 1.29 -23.25 14.94
N ILE A 7 0.98 -22.75 16.15
CA ILE A 7 1.43 -21.45 16.64
C ILE A 7 2.45 -21.72 17.75
N THR A 8 3.67 -21.20 17.57
CA THR A 8 4.72 -21.26 18.61
C THR A 8 5.03 -19.85 19.06
N GLN A 9 4.92 -19.61 20.37
CA GLN A 9 5.33 -18.38 21.03
C GLN A 9 6.47 -18.69 21.99
N ASN A 10 7.55 -17.96 21.88
CA ASN A 10 8.63 -17.91 22.86
C ASN A 10 8.95 -16.43 23.16
N THR A 11 10.02 -16.16 23.90
CA THR A 11 10.49 -14.78 24.16
C THR A 11 10.90 -14.03 22.89
N ASP A 12 11.02 -14.73 21.77
CA ASP A 12 11.58 -14.25 20.52
C ASP A 12 10.51 -13.94 19.45
N GLY A 13 9.21 -14.19 19.72
CA GLY A 13 8.11 -13.81 18.83
C GLY A 13 6.99 -14.85 18.67
N ILE A 14 6.13 -14.67 17.66
CA ILE A 14 4.99 -15.54 17.33
C ILE A 14 5.12 -16.02 15.87
N VAL A 15 5.01 -17.33 15.63
CA VAL A 15 4.95 -17.94 14.28
C VAL A 15 3.53 -18.42 13.97
N LEU A 16 2.97 -18.08 12.80
CA LEU A 16 1.63 -18.51 12.34
C LEU A 16 1.73 -19.39 11.09
N LYS A 17 1.14 -20.60 11.08
CA LYS A 17 1.14 -21.51 9.91
C LYS A 17 -0.27 -21.93 9.48
N ALA A 18 -0.55 -21.88 8.18
CA ALA A 18 -1.80 -22.28 7.56
C ALA A 18 -1.68 -23.57 6.70
N SER A 19 -2.47 -24.62 6.99
CA SER A 19 -2.65 -25.78 6.12
C SER A 19 -3.92 -25.67 5.24
N SER A 20 -3.65 -25.54 3.93
CA SER A 20 -4.42 -25.49 2.65
C SER A 20 -5.88 -25.01 2.55
N GLY A 21 -6.15 -24.27 1.47
CA GLY A 21 -7.22 -23.28 1.31
C GLY A 21 -6.69 -21.87 0.97
N ASP A 22 -5.35 -21.79 0.89
CA ASP A 22 -4.49 -20.88 0.11
C ASP A 22 -4.49 -19.40 0.49
N LYS A 23 -4.30 -19.13 1.79
CA LYS A 23 -3.73 -17.86 2.26
C LYS A 23 -2.64 -18.15 3.28
N ILE A 24 -1.41 -18.29 2.81
CA ILE A 24 -0.24 -18.29 3.68
C ILE A 24 -0.13 -16.86 4.21
N VAL A 25 -0.43 -16.61 5.49
CA VAL A 25 -0.07 -15.34 6.13
C VAL A 25 1.35 -15.51 6.66
N SER A 26 2.34 -15.13 5.84
CA SER A 26 3.72 -15.00 6.30
C SER A 26 3.82 -13.71 7.12
N VAL A 27 4.42 -13.78 8.30
CA VAL A 27 4.79 -12.61 9.10
C VAL A 27 6.30 -12.67 9.20
N ASP A 28 6.97 -11.94 8.31
CA ASP A 28 8.41 -11.81 8.34
C ASP A 28 8.78 -10.71 9.34
N CYS A 29 9.37 -11.11 10.47
CA CYS A 29 9.87 -10.22 11.51
C CYS A 29 11.40 -10.13 11.49
N ASN A 30 12.06 -10.43 10.36
CA ASN A 30 13.52 -10.49 10.29
C ASN A 30 14.15 -9.14 10.68
N THR A 31 14.85 -9.13 11.82
CA THR A 31 15.22 -7.95 12.60
C THR A 31 16.44 -7.20 12.03
N THR A 32 16.58 -7.14 10.70
CA THR A 32 17.65 -6.37 10.03
C THR A 32 17.11 -5.44 8.94
N GLU A 33 15.94 -5.73 8.36
CA GLU A 33 15.36 -4.90 7.29
C GLU A 33 14.26 -3.95 7.80
N GLU A 34 13.94 -3.97 9.09
CA GLU A 34 12.87 -3.18 9.70
C GLU A 34 11.52 -3.23 8.95
N THR A 35 11.28 -4.34 8.26
CA THR A 35 10.08 -4.58 7.44
C THR A 35 9.16 -5.62 8.07
N LEU A 36 7.86 -5.39 7.98
CA LEU A 36 6.80 -6.34 8.29
C LEU A 36 5.93 -6.51 7.04
N ALA A 37 5.91 -7.72 6.48
CA ALA A 37 5.12 -8.03 5.30
C ALA A 37 4.05 -9.09 5.58
N LEU A 38 2.85 -8.89 5.03
CA LEU A 38 1.78 -9.87 4.92
C LEU A 38 1.45 -10.06 3.45
N SER A 39 1.60 -11.25 2.91
CA SER A 39 1.37 -11.52 1.47
C SER A 39 0.52 -12.75 1.24
N THR A 40 -0.26 -12.72 0.17
CA THR A 40 -0.99 -13.84 -0.43
C THR A 40 -0.83 -13.73 -1.96
N ASP A 41 -1.13 -14.77 -2.72
CA ASP A 41 -1.26 -14.58 -4.18
C ASP A 41 -2.69 -14.05 -4.48
N PRO A 42 -2.89 -12.83 -5.05
CA PRO A 42 -1.93 -11.87 -5.61
C PRO A 42 -1.81 -10.53 -4.84
N ALA A 43 -1.91 -10.56 -3.50
CA ALA A 43 -2.04 -9.37 -2.65
C ALA A 43 -0.91 -9.25 -1.61
N SER A 44 -0.48 -8.04 -1.28
CA SER A 44 0.48 -7.84 -0.18
C SER A 44 0.24 -6.53 0.59
N ILE A 45 0.64 -6.52 1.85
CA ILE A 45 0.78 -5.35 2.69
C ILE A 45 2.21 -5.37 3.26
N VAL A 46 2.95 -4.29 3.11
CA VAL A 46 4.32 -4.14 3.61
C VAL A 46 4.40 -2.86 4.43
N LEU A 47 4.89 -2.95 5.65
CA LEU A 47 5.28 -1.83 6.49
C LEU A 47 6.80 -1.86 6.56
N ASP A 48 7.46 -0.75 6.24
CA ASP A 48 8.91 -0.66 6.17
C ASP A 48 9.34 0.61 6.88
N SER A 49 9.88 0.50 8.11
CA SER A 49 10.30 1.69 8.86
C SER A 49 11.62 2.25 8.36
N SER A 50 12.46 1.44 7.72
CA SER A 50 13.75 1.91 7.18
C SER A 50 13.53 2.94 6.07
N ASN A 51 12.54 2.70 5.22
CA ASN A 51 12.11 3.62 4.16
C ASN A 51 10.94 4.51 4.60
N GLN A 52 10.41 4.34 5.81
CA GLN A 52 9.23 5.04 6.32
C GLN A 52 8.01 4.88 5.39
N THR A 53 7.82 3.67 4.83
CA THR A 53 6.75 3.41 3.88
C THR A 53 5.72 2.39 4.38
N ILE A 54 4.50 2.55 3.87
CA ILE A 54 3.44 1.53 3.93
C ILE A 54 2.97 1.29 2.50
N VAL A 55 3.02 0.04 2.05
CA VAL A 55 2.60 -0.37 0.71
C VAL A 55 1.48 -1.40 0.80
N ILE A 56 0.40 -1.17 0.08
CA ILE A 56 -0.69 -2.15 -0.13
C ILE A 56 -0.77 -2.42 -1.63
N SER A 57 -0.63 -3.68 -2.02
CA SER A 57 -0.63 -4.10 -3.43
C SER A 57 -1.69 -5.18 -3.67
N LEU A 58 -2.43 -5.04 -4.76
CA LEU A 58 -3.49 -5.94 -5.23
C LEU A 58 -3.43 -6.02 -6.76
N ASN A 59 -2.69 -6.98 -7.33
CA ASN A 59 -2.34 -6.99 -8.76
C ASN A 59 -1.73 -5.64 -9.20
N GLU A 60 -2.38 -4.91 -10.11
CA GLU A 60 -1.96 -3.60 -10.62
C GLU A 60 -2.37 -2.42 -9.71
N LEU A 61 -3.23 -2.66 -8.72
CA LEU A 61 -3.62 -1.65 -7.75
C LEU A 61 -2.54 -1.55 -6.67
N LYS A 62 -2.03 -0.34 -6.43
CA LYS A 62 -1.04 -0.07 -5.39
C LYS A 62 -1.38 1.21 -4.64
N ILE A 63 -1.36 1.14 -3.32
CA ILE A 63 -1.38 2.31 -2.43
C ILE A 63 0.00 2.38 -1.78
N THR A 64 0.59 3.56 -1.75
CA THR A 64 1.86 3.82 -1.08
C THR A 64 1.73 5.06 -0.22
N ILE A 65 2.06 4.92 1.06
CA ILE A 65 2.30 6.04 1.96
C ILE A 65 3.80 6.10 2.14
N ASP A 66 4.42 7.22 1.77
CA ASP A 66 5.86 7.44 1.88
C ASP A 66 6.11 8.63 2.81
N GLY A 67 6.45 8.33 4.06
CA GLY A 67 6.78 9.34 5.07
C GLY A 67 8.07 10.10 4.75
N SER A 68 9.01 9.49 4.04
CA SER A 68 10.28 10.13 3.66
C SER A 68 10.05 11.25 2.63
N ALA A 69 9.16 11.01 1.67
CA ALA A 69 8.78 11.98 0.65
C ALA A 69 7.54 12.80 1.02
N ASN A 70 6.94 12.57 2.20
CA ASN A 70 5.67 13.16 2.63
C ASN A 70 4.57 13.05 1.56
N ASN A 71 4.43 11.87 0.96
CA ASN A 71 3.45 11.65 -0.10
C ASN A 71 2.55 10.43 0.15
N ILE A 72 1.38 10.47 -0.50
CA ILE A 72 0.45 9.34 -0.61
C ILE A 72 0.15 9.16 -2.09
N THR A 73 0.40 7.96 -2.61
CA THR A 73 0.12 7.61 -4.01
C THR A 73 -0.88 6.47 -4.10
N LEU A 74 -1.91 6.65 -4.92
CA LEU A 74 -2.82 5.60 -5.38
C LEU A 74 -2.54 5.35 -6.86
N ASN A 75 -2.29 4.10 -7.24
CA ASN A 75 -2.00 3.68 -8.61
C ASN A 75 -2.92 2.51 -8.99
N ASN A 76 -3.39 2.48 -10.24
CA ASN A 76 -4.25 1.43 -10.77
C ASN A 76 -3.79 0.83 -12.11
N GLY A 77 -2.48 0.79 -12.38
CA GLY A 77 -1.91 0.18 -13.59
C GLY A 77 -1.87 1.08 -14.82
N GLY A 78 -2.48 2.27 -14.77
CA GLY A 78 -2.45 3.24 -15.88
C GLY A 78 -2.83 4.66 -15.50
N SER A 79 -3.25 4.88 -14.26
CA SER A 79 -3.51 6.20 -13.70
C SER A 79 -3.01 6.25 -12.26
N SER A 80 -2.71 7.46 -11.80
CA SER A 80 -2.31 7.68 -10.42
C SER A 80 -2.82 8.99 -9.86
N ILE A 81 -3.01 9.01 -8.55
CA ILE A 81 -3.25 10.22 -7.77
C ILE A 81 -2.15 10.27 -6.73
N THR A 82 -1.39 11.36 -6.70
CA THR A 82 -0.35 11.60 -5.71
C THR A 82 -0.69 12.86 -4.93
N LEU A 83 -0.83 12.72 -3.62
CA LEU A 83 -0.93 13.84 -2.69
C LEU A 83 0.47 14.05 -2.10
N ASN A 84 0.98 15.27 -2.16
CA ASN A 84 2.20 15.66 -1.47
C ASN A 84 1.93 16.93 -0.63
N SER A 85 2.98 17.53 -0.07
CA SER A 85 2.85 18.69 0.82
C SER A 85 2.36 19.97 0.14
N THR A 86 2.40 20.06 -1.19
CA THR A 86 2.11 21.30 -1.94
C THR A 86 1.12 21.12 -3.09
N SER A 87 0.90 19.90 -3.57
CA SER A 87 0.01 19.62 -4.70
C SER A 87 -0.76 18.30 -4.57
N ILE A 88 -1.79 18.20 -5.40
CA ILE A 88 -2.46 16.95 -5.74
C ILE A 88 -2.25 16.76 -7.23
N ASP A 89 -1.46 15.75 -7.60
CA ASP A 89 -1.15 15.42 -8.98
C ASP A 89 -2.04 14.26 -9.42
N ILE A 90 -2.84 14.48 -10.48
CA ILE A 90 -3.71 13.45 -11.06
C ILE A 90 -3.17 13.12 -12.45
N ASN A 91 -2.55 11.95 -12.60
CA ASN A 91 -2.11 11.43 -13.88
C ASN A 91 -3.17 10.44 -14.39
N SER A 92 -3.95 10.89 -15.37
CA SER A 92 -4.96 10.08 -16.05
C SER A 92 -5.20 10.65 -17.44
N SER A 93 -5.60 9.82 -18.39
CA SER A 93 -6.04 10.29 -19.71
C SER A 93 -7.30 11.15 -19.65
N ILE A 94 -8.16 10.92 -18.64
CA ILE A 94 -9.40 11.67 -18.44
C ILE A 94 -9.59 11.92 -16.94
N VAL A 95 -9.88 13.18 -16.57
CA VAL A 95 -10.28 13.57 -15.21
C VAL A 95 -11.69 14.13 -15.28
N ASN A 96 -12.67 13.35 -14.81
CA ASN A 96 -14.07 13.76 -14.75
C ASN A 96 -14.40 14.29 -13.35
N ILE A 97 -14.69 15.59 -13.23
CA ILE A 97 -15.13 16.21 -11.98
C ILE A 97 -16.65 16.34 -12.03
N LYS A 98 -17.36 15.50 -11.26
CA LYS A 98 -18.81 15.57 -11.09
C LYS A 98 -19.12 16.33 -9.81
N SER A 99 -19.47 17.60 -9.92
CA SER A 99 -19.85 18.43 -8.78
C SER A 99 -21.02 19.33 -9.12
N THR A 100 -21.82 19.70 -8.11
CA THR A 100 -22.81 20.77 -8.23
C THR A 100 -22.16 22.15 -8.30
N GLU A 101 -20.95 22.28 -7.74
CA GLU A 101 -20.13 23.50 -7.81
C GLU A 101 -18.65 23.12 -7.76
N THR A 102 -17.84 23.71 -8.66
CA THR A 102 -16.38 23.51 -8.67
C THR A 102 -15.72 24.87 -8.53
N ASN A 103 -14.92 25.04 -7.48
CA ASN A 103 -14.18 26.28 -7.24
C ASN A 103 -12.69 26.01 -7.41
N ILE A 104 -12.09 26.64 -8.42
CA ILE A 104 -10.65 26.54 -8.73
C ILE A 104 -10.04 27.91 -8.46
N ASN A 105 -9.36 28.04 -7.32
CA ASN A 105 -8.67 29.26 -6.94
C ASN A 105 -7.16 29.06 -7.12
N GLY A 106 -6.55 29.86 -7.98
CA GLY A 106 -5.11 29.86 -8.21
C GLY A 106 -4.66 31.18 -8.82
N THR A 107 -3.39 31.51 -8.69
CA THR A 107 -2.79 32.67 -9.37
C THR A 107 -2.65 32.45 -10.88
N GLU A 108 -2.68 31.19 -11.32
CA GLU A 108 -2.60 30.79 -12.72
C GLU A 108 -3.37 29.47 -12.90
N ILE A 109 -4.21 29.38 -13.95
CA ILE A 109 -4.96 28.18 -14.32
C ILE A 109 -4.62 27.87 -15.78
N ASN A 110 -3.86 26.80 -16.00
CA ASN A 110 -3.45 26.36 -17.33
C ASN A 110 -4.28 25.15 -17.77
N ILE A 111 -5.09 25.35 -18.82
CA ILE A 111 -5.93 24.32 -19.45
C ILE A 111 -5.43 24.15 -20.88
N GLY A 112 -4.84 22.99 -21.18
CA GLY A 112 -4.34 22.62 -22.51
C GLY A 112 -5.41 22.02 -23.40
#